data_AF-A0A3C1YFJ5-F1
#
_entry.id   AF-A0A3C1YFJ5-F1
#
_cell.length_a   1.000
_cell.length_b   1.000
_cell.length_c   1.000
_cell.angle_alpha   90.00
_cell.angle_beta   90.00
_cell.angle_gamma   90.00
#
_symmetry.space_group_name_H-M   'P 1'
#
loop_
_entity.id
_entity.type
_entity.pdbx_description
1 polymer ?
#
loop_
_entity_poly.entity_id
_entity_poly.type
_entity_poly.pdbx_seq_one_letter_code
_entity_poly.pdbx_strand_id
1 'polypeptide(L)'
;MLLLEEAEQWGLDVISCGVALAWATEARAAGLIGDEQTIVPLAFGQVEPYRRAIAAIATRTNEFYRLLGEGTAAAAARYGGSEFACVLGQEMAGYATGPVFFVSQALGFRYSHLDSAGYQLDQQKTPGLQEALDHLEGEERQRLMLTSMVACLFARNIYDQQTVADALGVTGYADLAENLEERFYSLQRERWRLKKESGYDPGTVTIPKRFQEVRTLQGKLEVEFMEKLRLAYGEKIAGY
;
A
#
# COMPACT_ATOMS: atom_id res chain seq x y z
N MET A 1 5.86 22.74 -8.11
CA MET A 1 7.02 21.85 -7.95
C MET A 1 7.72 22.26 -6.66
N LEU A 2 7.17 21.90 -5.49
CA LEU A 2 7.62 22.42 -4.19
C LEU A 2 7.59 21.34 -3.10
N LEU A 3 6.47 20.64 -2.94
CA LEU A 3 6.32 19.68 -1.83
C LEU A 3 7.02 18.33 -2.05
N LEU A 4 7.09 17.87 -3.31
CA LEU A 4 7.81 16.63 -3.65
C LEU A 4 9.30 16.77 -3.35
N GLU A 5 9.91 17.85 -3.85
CA GLU A 5 11.32 18.16 -3.61
C GLU A 5 11.62 18.38 -2.12
N GLU A 6 10.71 19.03 -1.39
CA GLU A 6 10.87 19.20 0.07
C GLU A 6 10.90 17.83 0.77
N ALA A 7 9.94 16.94 0.47
CA ALA A 7 9.91 15.61 1.06
C ALA A 7 11.16 14.80 0.69
N GLU A 8 11.65 14.90 -0.55
CA GLU A 8 12.89 14.26 -1.00
C GLU A 8 14.12 14.82 -0.27
N GLN A 9 14.22 16.14 -0.08
CA GLN A 9 15.33 16.78 0.64
C GLN A 9 15.43 16.31 2.09
N TRP A 10 14.29 16.06 2.73
CA TRP A 10 14.22 15.50 4.09
C TRP A 10 14.32 13.97 4.15
N GLY A 11 14.36 13.29 3.00
CA GLY A 11 14.43 11.83 2.93
C GLY A 11 13.15 11.12 3.39
N LEU A 12 11.98 11.75 3.20
CA LEU A 12 10.68 11.19 3.55
C LEU A 12 10.05 10.45 2.37
N ASP A 13 9.35 9.35 2.66
CA ASP A 13 8.45 8.74 1.68
C ASP A 13 7.32 9.71 1.34
N VAL A 14 7.26 10.10 0.07
CA VAL A 14 6.35 11.11 -0.44
C VAL A 14 4.89 10.66 -0.36
N ILE A 15 4.63 9.35 -0.43
CA ILE A 15 3.29 8.78 -0.29
C ILE A 15 2.83 8.92 1.16
N SER A 16 3.61 8.35 2.09
CA SER A 16 3.25 8.36 3.51
C SER A 16 3.20 9.77 4.07
N CYS A 17 4.17 10.63 3.71
CA CYS A 17 4.16 12.04 4.11
C CYS A 17 2.93 12.78 3.57
N GLY A 18 2.55 12.53 2.31
CA GLY A 18 1.37 13.13 1.71
C GLY A 18 0.07 12.73 2.41
N VAL A 19 -0.11 11.43 2.69
CA VAL A 19 -1.28 10.91 3.39
C VAL A 19 -1.35 11.41 4.84
N ALA A 20 -0.22 11.44 5.54
CA ALA A 20 -0.13 11.97 6.91
C ALA A 20 -0.55 13.45 6.97
N LEU A 21 -0.09 14.26 6.02
CA LEU A 21 -0.46 15.68 5.93
C LEU A 21 -1.91 15.88 5.48
N ALA A 22 -2.44 15.03 4.61
CA ALA A 22 -3.85 15.03 4.24
C ALA A 22 -4.74 14.72 5.46
N TRP A 23 -4.40 13.69 6.24
CA TRP A 23 -5.08 13.37 7.50
C TRP A 23 -5.00 14.53 8.49
N ALA A 24 -3.81 15.12 8.70
CA ALA A 24 -3.65 16.26 9.61
C ALA A 24 -4.50 17.46 9.18
N THR A 25 -4.62 17.70 7.88
CA THR A 25 -5.46 18.78 7.33
C THR A 25 -6.94 18.52 7.61
N GLU A 26 -7.41 17.29 7.37
CA GLU A 26 -8.80 16.91 7.62
C GLU A 26 -9.13 16.87 9.11
N ALA A 27 -8.24 16.33 9.95
CA ALA A 27 -8.36 16.32 11.40
C ALA A 27 -8.45 17.75 11.98
N ARG A 28 -7.68 18.70 11.42
CA ARG A 28 -7.79 20.11 11.79
C ARG A 28 -9.14 20.71 11.37
N ALA A 29 -9.62 20.42 10.17
CA ALA A 29 -10.94 20.87 9.70
C ALA A 29 -12.09 20.28 10.53
N ALA A 30 -11.92 19.07 11.06
CA ALA A 30 -12.85 18.40 11.96
C ALA A 30 -12.71 18.85 13.44
N GLY A 31 -11.76 19.72 13.77
CA GLY A 31 -11.52 20.21 15.13
C GLY A 31 -10.88 19.21 16.08
N LEU A 32 -10.31 18.11 15.58
CA LEU A 32 -9.60 17.10 16.37
C LEU A 32 -8.21 17.56 16.82
N ILE A 33 -7.59 18.42 16.02
CA ILE A 33 -6.31 19.08 16.30
C ILE A 33 -6.40 20.55 15.92
N GLY A 34 -5.54 21.38 16.49
CA GLY A 34 -5.51 22.83 16.22
C GLY A 34 -4.09 23.38 16.11
N ASP A 35 -4.00 24.70 16.17
CA ASP A 35 -2.75 25.45 15.98
C ASP A 35 -1.69 25.11 17.03
N GLU A 36 -2.10 24.64 18.22
CA GLU A 36 -1.21 24.12 19.26
C GLU A 36 -0.41 22.89 18.78
N GLN A 37 -1.07 21.96 18.09
CA GLN A 37 -0.42 20.75 17.58
C GLN A 37 0.32 21.03 16.26
N THR A 38 -0.34 21.68 15.31
CA THR A 38 0.18 21.79 13.94
C THR A 38 1.23 22.89 13.78
N ILE A 39 1.27 23.92 14.65
CA ILE A 39 2.19 25.10 14.57
C ILE A 39 2.22 25.85 13.22
N VAL A 40 1.42 25.41 12.25
CA VAL A 40 1.20 25.95 10.91
C VAL A 40 -0.27 25.78 10.54
N PRO A 41 -0.86 26.71 9.77
CA PRO A 41 -2.27 26.65 9.40
C PRO A 41 -2.47 25.70 8.23
N LEU A 42 -2.51 24.39 8.49
CA LEU A 42 -2.78 23.38 7.46
C LEU A 42 -4.19 23.58 6.86
N ALA A 43 -4.24 23.68 5.54
CA ALA A 43 -5.47 23.82 4.75
C ALA A 43 -5.23 23.34 3.31
N PHE A 44 -6.19 22.59 2.76
CA PHE A 44 -6.12 22.13 1.37
C PHE A 44 -5.98 23.31 0.40
N GLY A 45 -5.19 23.12 -0.66
CA GLY A 45 -4.92 24.14 -1.66
C GLY A 45 -3.83 25.15 -1.28
N GLN A 46 -3.31 25.10 -0.04
CA GLN A 46 -2.14 25.88 0.36
C GLN A 46 -0.86 25.08 0.10
N VAL A 47 0.28 25.77 -0.05
CA VAL A 47 1.59 25.11 -0.27
C VAL A 47 2.54 25.35 0.89
N GLU A 48 2.72 26.62 1.28
CA GLU A 48 3.71 27.00 2.29
C GLU A 48 3.51 26.33 3.66
N PRO A 49 2.27 26.18 4.19
CA PRO A 49 2.05 25.45 5.43
C PRO A 49 2.49 23.98 5.35
N TYR A 50 2.25 23.30 4.22
CA TYR A 50 2.71 21.92 4.04
C TYR A 50 4.22 21.82 3.98
N ARG A 51 4.90 22.75 3.29
CA ARG A 51 6.37 22.76 3.24
C ARG A 51 6.98 22.82 4.64
N ARG A 52 6.47 23.74 5.48
CA ARG A 52 6.89 23.84 6.88
C ARG A 52 6.52 22.60 7.71
N ALA A 53 5.37 22.01 7.45
CA ALA A 53 4.94 20.78 8.12
C ALA A 53 5.81 19.58 7.75
N ILE A 54 6.28 19.46 6.50
CA ILE A 54 7.22 18.42 6.06
C ILE A 54 8.51 18.51 6.89
N ALA A 55 9.10 19.71 6.98
CA ALA A 55 10.27 19.94 7.82
C ALA A 55 9.98 19.63 9.30
N ALA A 56 8.78 19.94 9.80
CA ALA A 56 8.39 19.65 11.18
C ALA A 56 8.25 18.15 11.46
N ILE A 57 7.72 17.35 10.51
CA ILE A 57 7.71 15.88 10.57
C ILE A 57 9.15 15.37 10.66
N ALA A 58 10.01 15.78 9.72
CA ALA A 58 11.39 15.30 9.62
C ALA A 58 12.21 15.61 10.88
N THR A 59 12.02 16.80 11.45
CA THR A 59 12.73 17.25 12.66
C THR A 59 12.03 16.87 13.95
N ARG A 60 10.85 16.23 13.89
CA ARG A 60 10.02 15.85 15.05
C ARG A 60 9.80 17.04 16.00
N THR A 61 9.44 18.19 15.46
CA THR A 61 9.46 19.49 16.16
C THR A 61 8.68 19.51 17.48
N ASN A 62 7.59 18.74 17.60
CA ASN A 62 6.81 18.58 18.82
C ASN A 62 6.21 17.15 18.91
N GLU A 63 5.44 16.86 19.96
CA GLU A 63 4.81 15.53 20.15
C GLU A 63 3.93 15.14 18.96
N PHE A 64 3.13 16.09 18.44
CA PHE A 64 2.25 15.85 17.31
C PHE A 64 3.04 15.42 16.06
N TYR A 65 4.08 16.18 15.68
CA TYR A 65 4.90 15.85 14.51
C TYR A 65 5.79 14.62 14.71
N ARG A 66 6.22 14.33 15.94
CA ARG A 66 6.88 13.06 16.27
C ARG A 66 5.95 11.88 16.01
N LEU A 67 4.72 11.93 16.52
CA LEU A 67 3.71 10.88 16.31
C LEU A 67 3.30 10.77 14.85
N LEU A 68 3.10 11.89 14.16
CA LEU A 68 2.77 11.89 12.73
C LEU A 68 3.88 11.27 11.89
N GLY A 69 5.16 11.50 12.25
CA GLY A 69 6.32 10.85 11.64
C GLY A 69 6.49 9.38 12.00
N GLU A 70 5.76 8.86 12.99
CA GLU A 70 5.67 7.42 13.30
C GLU A 70 4.56 6.72 12.48
N GLY A 71 3.75 7.50 11.77
CA GLY A 71 2.69 7.02 10.88
C GLY A 71 1.34 7.65 11.19
N THR A 72 0.50 7.78 10.16
CA THR A 72 -0.83 8.37 10.24
C THR A 72 -1.73 7.59 11.21
N ALA A 73 -1.60 6.26 11.24
CA ALA A 73 -2.35 5.42 12.18
C ALA A 73 -2.00 5.73 13.66
N ALA A 74 -0.73 6.01 13.97
CA ALA A 74 -0.31 6.36 15.32
C ALA A 74 -0.89 7.72 15.75
N ALA A 75 -0.85 8.70 14.85
CA ALA A 75 -1.47 10.00 15.10
C ALA A 75 -3.00 9.90 15.24
N ALA A 76 -3.66 9.16 14.36
CA ALA A 76 -5.11 8.95 14.40
C ALA A 76 -5.57 8.22 15.67
N ALA A 77 -4.79 7.25 16.16
CA ALA A 77 -5.08 6.58 17.44
C ALA A 77 -5.01 7.55 18.64
N ARG A 78 -4.13 8.55 18.59
CA ARG A 78 -3.94 9.54 19.67
C ARG A 78 -4.92 10.70 19.63
N TYR A 79 -5.25 11.17 18.44
CA TYR A 79 -6.01 12.42 18.22
C TYR A 79 -7.40 12.19 17.60
N GLY A 80 -7.73 10.96 17.18
CA GLY A 80 -8.98 10.60 16.50
C GLY A 80 -8.88 10.62 14.98
N GLY A 81 -9.98 10.34 14.28
CA GLY A 81 -10.04 10.38 12.82
C GLY A 81 -9.56 9.11 12.10
N SER A 82 -9.50 7.98 12.80
CA SER A 82 -9.15 6.67 12.21
C SER A 82 -10.11 6.24 11.10
N GLU A 83 -11.36 6.71 11.14
CA GLU A 83 -12.38 6.42 10.12
C GLU A 83 -12.08 7.07 8.75
N PHE A 84 -11.25 8.13 8.74
CA PHE A 84 -10.81 8.82 7.53
C PHE A 84 -9.31 8.79 7.29
N ALA A 85 -8.54 8.13 8.16
CA ALA A 85 -7.14 7.83 7.90
C ALA A 85 -7.03 6.89 6.70
N CYS A 86 -6.44 7.35 5.59
CA CYS A 86 -6.22 6.54 4.39
C CYS A 86 -5.04 5.57 4.58
N VAL A 87 -5.13 4.68 5.57
CA VAL A 87 -4.11 3.69 5.91
C VAL A 87 -4.67 2.28 5.67
N LEU A 88 -3.98 1.50 4.84
CA LEU A 88 -4.28 0.12 4.50
C LEU A 88 -3.08 -0.74 4.90
N GLY A 89 -2.78 -0.80 6.19
CA GLY A 89 -1.53 -1.34 6.74
C GLY A 89 -0.36 -0.35 6.66
N GLN A 90 -0.17 0.30 5.52
CA GLN A 90 0.58 1.55 5.35
C GLN A 90 -0.29 2.61 4.66
N GLU A 91 0.16 3.86 4.67
CA GLU A 91 -0.47 4.95 3.93
C GLU A 91 -0.75 4.55 2.48
N MET A 92 -2.00 4.71 2.05
CA MET A 92 -2.47 4.24 0.75
C MET A 92 -1.70 4.92 -0.39
N ALA A 93 -1.39 4.15 -1.46
CA ALA A 93 -0.85 4.74 -2.68
C ALA A 93 -1.89 5.64 -3.38
N GLY A 94 -1.46 6.47 -4.33
CA GLY A 94 -2.28 7.52 -4.96
C GLY A 94 -3.41 7.05 -5.90
N TYR A 95 -4.02 5.89 -5.66
CA TYR A 95 -5.06 5.30 -6.49
C TYR A 95 -6.30 4.95 -5.66
N ALA A 96 -7.50 5.35 -6.09
CA ALA A 96 -8.76 4.91 -5.50
C ALA A 96 -9.58 4.16 -6.55
N THR A 97 -9.06 3.01 -7.00
CA THR A 97 -9.61 2.29 -8.16
C THR A 97 -10.73 1.33 -7.83
N GLY A 98 -10.72 0.71 -6.65
CA GLY A 98 -11.77 -0.24 -6.31
C GLY A 98 -11.43 -1.24 -5.21
N PRO A 99 -12.32 -2.24 -5.01
CA PRO A 99 -12.21 -3.20 -3.93
C PRO A 99 -10.96 -4.05 -4.01
N VAL A 100 -10.53 -4.46 -5.21
CA VAL A 100 -9.37 -5.34 -5.36
C VAL A 100 -8.10 -4.61 -4.94
N PHE A 101 -7.96 -3.35 -5.34
CA PHE A 101 -6.85 -2.52 -4.92
C PHE A 101 -6.82 -2.32 -3.40
N PHE A 102 -7.94 -1.92 -2.79
CA PHE A 102 -7.98 -1.67 -1.34
C PHE A 102 -7.67 -2.93 -0.54
N VAL A 103 -8.23 -4.07 -0.93
CA VAL A 103 -7.94 -5.36 -0.29
C VAL A 103 -6.48 -5.76 -0.51
N SER A 104 -5.96 -5.63 -1.73
CA SER A 104 -4.56 -5.97 -2.04
C SER A 104 -3.57 -5.14 -1.23
N GLN A 105 -3.85 -3.84 -1.05
CA GLN A 105 -2.97 -2.98 -0.28
C GLN A 105 -3.10 -3.24 1.22
N ALA A 106 -4.32 -3.47 1.73
CA ALA A 106 -4.56 -3.74 3.14
C ALA A 106 -3.92 -5.04 3.62
N LEU A 107 -3.96 -6.09 2.80
CA LEU A 107 -3.50 -7.42 3.18
C LEU A 107 -2.12 -7.78 2.61
N GLY A 108 -1.68 -7.10 1.55
CA GLY A 108 -0.48 -7.44 0.79
C GLY A 108 0.80 -7.49 1.63
N PHE A 109 1.80 -8.22 1.14
CA PHE A 109 3.00 -8.50 1.91
C PHE A 109 3.69 -7.23 2.42
N ARG A 110 3.83 -6.21 1.57
CA ARG A 110 4.48 -4.92 1.88
C ARG A 110 3.47 -3.78 2.04
N TYR A 111 2.17 -4.05 2.03
CA TYR A 111 1.12 -3.03 1.95
C TYR A 111 1.28 -2.07 0.75
N SER A 112 1.79 -2.60 -0.36
CA SER A 112 2.19 -1.81 -1.52
C SER A 112 1.33 -2.11 -2.74
N HIS A 113 0.97 -1.07 -3.49
CA HIS A 113 0.39 -1.20 -4.84
C HIS A 113 1.29 -2.01 -5.79
N LEU A 114 2.58 -2.12 -5.50
CA LEU A 114 3.54 -2.89 -6.28
C LEU A 114 3.51 -4.39 -6.00
N ASP A 115 2.72 -4.87 -5.03
CA ASP A 115 2.66 -6.29 -4.68
C ASP A 115 1.82 -7.11 -5.66
N SER A 116 0.59 -6.68 -5.98
CA SER A 116 -0.37 -7.54 -6.69
C SER A 116 -1.18 -6.84 -7.78
N ALA A 117 -0.85 -5.58 -8.12
CA ALA A 117 -1.50 -4.84 -9.21
C ALA A 117 -3.04 -4.77 -9.14
N GLY A 118 -3.65 -4.81 -7.94
CA GLY A 118 -5.11 -4.81 -7.80
C GLY A 118 -5.78 -3.61 -8.48
N TYR A 119 -5.07 -2.47 -8.53
CA TYR A 119 -5.52 -1.28 -9.24
C TYR A 119 -5.79 -1.51 -10.73
N GLN A 120 -4.97 -2.35 -11.37
CA GLN A 120 -5.08 -2.62 -12.80
C GLN A 120 -6.32 -3.46 -13.09
N LEU A 121 -6.63 -4.44 -12.24
CA LEU A 121 -7.83 -5.27 -12.40
C LEU A 121 -9.10 -4.44 -12.22
N ASP A 122 -9.16 -3.64 -11.13
CA ASP A 122 -10.29 -2.74 -10.89
C ASP A 122 -10.49 -1.79 -12.07
N GLN A 123 -9.43 -1.19 -12.63
CA GLN A 123 -9.52 -0.27 -13.77
C GLN A 123 -10.07 -0.94 -15.04
N GLN A 124 -9.82 -2.23 -15.23
CA GLN A 124 -10.23 -2.96 -16.43
C GLN A 124 -11.68 -3.42 -16.36
N LYS A 125 -12.15 -3.89 -15.20
CA LYS A 125 -13.47 -4.52 -15.05
C LYS A 125 -13.87 -4.70 -13.59
N THR A 126 -15.12 -5.10 -13.38
CA THR A 126 -15.59 -5.63 -12.10
C THR A 126 -15.39 -7.16 -12.09
N PRO A 127 -14.40 -7.70 -11.37
CA PRO A 127 -14.10 -9.13 -11.40
C PRO A 127 -15.03 -9.93 -10.48
N GLY A 128 -15.08 -11.24 -10.74
CA GLY A 128 -15.62 -12.20 -9.77
C GLY A 128 -14.65 -12.44 -8.59
N LEU A 129 -15.14 -13.05 -7.50
CA LEU A 129 -14.32 -13.31 -6.31
C LEU A 129 -13.11 -14.20 -6.62
N GLN A 130 -13.32 -15.34 -7.28
CA GLN A 130 -12.24 -16.28 -7.60
C GLN A 130 -11.21 -15.64 -8.52
N GLU A 131 -11.66 -14.90 -9.54
CA GLU A 131 -10.80 -14.18 -10.46
C GLU A 131 -9.93 -13.14 -9.75
N ALA A 132 -10.51 -12.38 -8.81
CA ALA A 132 -9.74 -11.44 -8.00
C ALA A 132 -8.68 -12.14 -7.15
N LEU A 133 -9.01 -13.28 -6.52
CA LEU A 133 -8.04 -14.06 -5.73
C LEU A 133 -6.89 -14.58 -6.60
N ASP A 134 -7.22 -15.22 -7.74
CA ASP A 134 -6.23 -15.78 -8.65
C ASP A 134 -5.30 -14.69 -9.20
N HIS A 135 -5.86 -13.51 -9.53
CA HIS A 135 -5.09 -12.34 -9.94
C HIS A 135 -4.11 -11.88 -8.85
N LEU A 136 -4.58 -11.75 -7.60
CA LEU A 136 -3.73 -11.28 -6.50
C LEU A 136 -2.58 -12.24 -6.18
N GLU A 137 -2.87 -13.54 -6.13
CA GLU A 137 -1.87 -14.58 -5.85
C GLU A 137 -0.87 -14.75 -7.01
N GLY A 138 -1.35 -14.65 -8.25
CA GLY A 138 -0.53 -14.74 -9.46
C GLY A 138 0.39 -13.53 -9.63
N GLU A 139 -0.15 -12.32 -9.55
CA GLU A 139 0.65 -11.08 -9.67
C GLU A 139 1.70 -10.99 -8.57
N GLU A 140 1.36 -11.35 -7.32
CA GLU A 140 2.35 -11.36 -6.23
C GLU A 140 3.54 -12.27 -6.57
N ARG A 141 3.28 -13.49 -7.07
CA ARG A 141 4.32 -14.45 -7.44
C ARG A 141 5.19 -13.93 -8.57
N GLN A 142 4.58 -13.38 -9.62
CA GLN A 142 5.33 -12.82 -10.76
C GLN A 142 6.17 -11.62 -10.34
N ARG A 143 5.62 -10.73 -9.51
CA ARG A 143 6.35 -9.54 -9.01
C ARG A 143 7.45 -9.92 -8.05
N LEU A 144 7.24 -10.95 -7.22
CA LEU A 144 8.27 -11.54 -6.38
C LEU A 144 9.42 -12.08 -7.22
N MET A 145 9.13 -12.80 -8.31
CA MET A 145 10.16 -13.26 -9.24
C MET A 145 10.98 -12.10 -9.79
N LEU A 146 10.32 -11.08 -10.36
CA LEU A 146 11.00 -9.94 -10.95
C LEU A 146 11.82 -9.13 -9.93
N THR A 147 11.26 -8.87 -8.75
CA THR A 147 11.94 -8.10 -7.71
C THR A 147 13.11 -8.85 -7.08
N SER A 148 13.07 -10.19 -7.05
CA SER A 148 14.23 -11.02 -6.65
C SER A 148 15.38 -10.92 -7.65
N MET A 149 15.09 -10.58 -8.91
CA MET A 149 16.07 -10.30 -9.96
C MET A 149 16.44 -8.81 -10.04
N VAL A 150 15.94 -7.97 -9.12
CA VAL A 150 16.11 -6.50 -9.15
C VAL A 150 15.57 -5.88 -10.45
N ALA A 151 14.60 -6.54 -11.10
CA ALA A 151 14.03 -6.07 -12.36
C ALA A 151 13.08 -4.89 -12.12
N CYS A 152 13.10 -3.93 -13.04
CA CYS A 152 12.13 -2.84 -13.04
C CYS A 152 10.74 -3.36 -13.38
N LEU A 153 9.75 -3.12 -12.51
CA LEU A 153 8.37 -3.57 -12.72
C LEU A 153 7.66 -2.87 -13.90
N PHE A 154 8.24 -1.80 -14.47
CA PHE A 154 7.76 -1.24 -15.73
C PHE A 154 8.11 -2.11 -16.94
N ALA A 155 9.13 -2.97 -16.83
CA ALA A 155 9.52 -3.92 -17.87
C ALA A 155 8.88 -5.31 -17.67
N ARG A 156 7.90 -5.46 -16.77
CA ARG A 156 7.29 -6.76 -16.43
C ARG A 156 6.62 -7.49 -17.60
N ASN A 157 6.22 -6.77 -18.63
CA ASN A 157 5.65 -7.35 -19.86
C ASN A 157 6.73 -7.76 -20.87
N ILE A 158 7.98 -7.39 -20.63
CA ILE A 158 9.15 -7.78 -21.45
C ILE A 158 9.85 -8.95 -20.77
N TYR A 159 10.03 -8.90 -19.45
CA TYR A 159 10.60 -9.97 -18.65
C TYR A 159 9.51 -10.93 -18.18
N ASP A 160 8.94 -11.68 -19.10
CA ASP A 160 8.09 -12.82 -18.75
C ASP A 160 8.93 -13.98 -18.18
N GLN A 161 8.25 -15.03 -17.71
CA GLN A 161 8.91 -16.18 -17.09
C GLN A 161 9.94 -16.84 -18.03
N GLN A 162 9.64 -16.95 -19.32
CA GLN A 162 10.56 -17.54 -20.29
C GLN A 162 11.81 -16.67 -20.47
N THR A 163 11.63 -15.36 -20.61
CA THR A 163 12.74 -14.42 -20.77
C THR A 163 13.65 -14.41 -19.53
N VAL A 164 13.06 -14.51 -18.34
CA VAL A 164 13.81 -14.65 -17.08
C VAL A 164 14.57 -15.99 -17.04
N ALA A 165 13.94 -17.09 -17.44
CA ALA A 165 14.58 -18.41 -17.51
C ALA A 165 15.78 -18.40 -18.46
N ASP A 166 15.62 -17.83 -19.66
CA ASP A 166 16.68 -17.75 -20.67
C ASP A 166 17.87 -16.93 -20.15
N ALA A 167 17.60 -15.79 -19.50
CA ALA A 167 18.65 -14.95 -18.90
C ALA A 167 19.40 -15.67 -17.77
N LEU A 168 18.69 -16.42 -16.93
CA LEU A 168 19.28 -17.24 -15.87
C LEU A 168 20.13 -18.39 -16.44
N GLY A 169 19.66 -19.04 -17.50
CA GLY A 169 20.40 -20.10 -18.18
C GLY A 169 21.75 -19.61 -18.72
N VAL A 170 21.77 -18.45 -19.38
CA VAL A 170 23.01 -17.85 -19.92
C VAL A 170 23.98 -17.42 -18.81
N THR A 171 23.47 -17.05 -17.63
CA THR A 171 24.29 -16.57 -16.50
C THR A 171 24.75 -17.68 -15.55
N GLY A 172 24.47 -18.95 -15.87
CA GLY A 172 24.95 -20.11 -15.11
C GLY A 172 23.98 -20.64 -14.04
N TYR A 173 22.72 -20.22 -14.08
CA TYR A 173 21.67 -20.64 -13.14
C TYR A 173 20.63 -21.58 -13.79
N ALA A 174 21.08 -22.54 -14.59
CA ALA A 174 20.20 -23.47 -15.33
C ALA A 174 19.19 -24.19 -14.41
N ASP A 175 19.64 -24.71 -13.26
CA ASP A 175 18.77 -25.38 -12.29
C ASP A 175 17.64 -24.47 -11.76
N LEU A 176 17.91 -23.17 -11.61
CA LEU A 176 16.88 -22.20 -11.20
C LEU A 176 15.94 -21.90 -12.36
N ALA A 177 16.48 -21.71 -13.57
CA ALA A 177 15.71 -21.44 -14.78
C ALA A 177 14.66 -22.53 -15.06
N GLU A 178 15.06 -23.80 -14.93
CA GLU A 178 14.19 -24.96 -15.15
C GLU A 178 13.08 -25.12 -14.11
N ASN A 179 13.24 -24.52 -12.92
CA ASN A 179 12.35 -24.72 -11.77
C ASN A 179 11.74 -23.41 -11.25
N LEU A 180 11.72 -22.34 -12.05
CA LEU A 180 11.31 -20.99 -11.62
C LEU A 180 9.97 -20.96 -10.90
N GLU A 181 8.94 -21.56 -11.49
CA GLU A 181 7.58 -21.53 -10.94
C GLU A 181 7.51 -22.16 -9.54
N GLU A 182 8.04 -23.38 -9.38
CA GLU A 182 8.08 -24.09 -8.10
C GLU A 182 8.92 -23.34 -7.06
N ARG A 183 10.05 -22.77 -7.48
CA ARG A 183 10.94 -21.98 -6.62
C ARG A 183 10.24 -20.74 -6.09
N PHE A 184 9.55 -19.99 -6.95
CA PHE A 184 8.82 -18.79 -6.55
C PHE A 184 7.50 -19.09 -5.84
N TYR A 185 6.87 -20.24 -6.09
CA TYR A 185 5.79 -20.76 -5.24
C TYR A 185 6.28 -21.01 -3.82
N SER A 186 7.42 -21.70 -3.68
CA SER A 186 8.02 -21.96 -2.37
C SER A 186 8.48 -20.68 -1.67
N LEU A 187 9.04 -19.71 -2.41
CA LEU A 187 9.45 -18.42 -1.87
C LEU A 187 8.26 -17.58 -1.39
N GLN A 188 7.13 -17.60 -2.10
CA GLN A 188 5.90 -16.93 -1.66
C GLN A 188 5.40 -17.52 -0.33
N ARG A 189 5.35 -18.85 -0.19
CA ARG A 189 5.02 -19.51 1.10
C ARG A 189 5.98 -19.10 2.20
N GLU A 190 7.27 -19.11 1.92
CA GLU A 190 8.29 -18.77 2.92
C GLU A 190 8.18 -17.32 3.39
N ARG A 191 7.90 -16.37 2.48
CA ARG A 191 7.61 -14.99 2.84
C ARG A 191 6.41 -14.92 3.79
N TRP A 192 5.29 -15.51 3.43
CA TRP A 192 4.09 -15.48 4.27
C TRP A 192 4.30 -16.19 5.62
N ARG A 193 5.03 -17.31 5.66
CA ARG A 193 5.46 -17.97 6.91
C ARG A 193 6.20 -16.98 7.81
N LEU A 194 7.23 -16.31 7.29
CA LEU A 194 8.02 -15.32 8.04
C LEU A 194 7.18 -14.14 8.53
N LYS A 195 6.29 -13.59 7.69
CA LYS A 195 5.42 -12.49 8.08
C LYS A 195 4.46 -12.92 9.20
N LYS A 196 3.88 -14.12 9.13
CA LYS A 196 3.03 -14.66 10.20
C LYS A 196 3.80 -14.90 11.50
N GLU A 197 5.02 -15.42 11.43
CA GLU A 197 5.90 -15.59 12.60
C GLU A 197 6.25 -14.28 13.29
N SER A 198 6.21 -13.15 12.58
CA SER A 198 6.35 -11.81 13.16
C SER A 198 5.09 -11.28 13.86
N GLY A 199 4.02 -12.08 13.92
CA GLY A 199 2.74 -11.73 14.56
C GLY A 199 1.69 -11.14 13.62
N TYR A 200 1.90 -11.19 12.30
CA TYR A 200 0.90 -10.74 11.34
C TYR A 200 -0.30 -11.70 11.27
N ASP A 201 -1.49 -11.18 11.52
CA ASP A 201 -2.75 -11.90 11.37
C ASP A 201 -3.65 -11.18 10.34
N PRO A 202 -3.84 -11.74 9.13
CA PRO A 202 -4.68 -11.14 8.11
C PRO A 202 -6.16 -11.05 8.53
N GLY A 203 -6.62 -11.88 9.48
CA GLY A 203 -7.99 -11.86 9.98
C GLY A 203 -8.34 -10.58 10.75
N THR A 204 -7.33 -9.94 11.35
CA THR A 204 -7.48 -8.70 12.13
C THR A 204 -7.47 -7.43 11.28
N VAL A 205 -7.07 -7.53 10.01
CA VAL A 205 -6.92 -6.37 9.13
C VAL A 205 -8.28 -5.78 8.80
N THR A 206 -8.45 -4.48 9.06
CA THR A 206 -9.66 -3.73 8.75
C THR A 206 -9.36 -2.68 7.68
N ILE A 207 -10.39 -2.31 6.92
CA ILE A 207 -10.32 -1.24 5.92
C ILE A 207 -11.11 -0.03 6.46
N PRO A 208 -10.49 1.16 6.59
CA PRO A 208 -11.17 2.36 7.09
C PRO A 208 -12.46 2.69 6.33
N LYS A 209 -13.44 3.24 7.05
CA LYS A 209 -14.77 3.55 6.49
C LYS A 209 -14.71 4.46 5.26
N ARG A 210 -13.76 5.40 5.22
CA ARG A 210 -13.51 6.30 4.07
C ARG A 210 -13.45 5.57 2.73
N PHE A 211 -12.87 4.37 2.68
CA PHE A 211 -12.77 3.59 1.45
C PHE A 211 -14.12 3.10 0.94
N GLN A 212 -15.15 3.02 1.78
CA GLN A 212 -16.51 2.67 1.40
C GLN A 212 -17.29 3.86 0.81
N GLU A 213 -16.79 5.08 1.00
CA GLU A 213 -17.46 6.32 0.65
C GLU A 213 -16.96 6.93 -0.68
N VAL A 214 -15.93 6.33 -1.28
CA VAL A 214 -15.36 6.80 -2.55
C VAL A 214 -16.17 6.34 -3.77
N ARG A 215 -16.03 7.08 -4.86
CA ARG A 215 -16.48 6.68 -6.20
C ARG A 215 -15.27 6.41 -7.07
N THR A 216 -15.33 5.32 -7.82
CA THR A 216 -14.26 4.88 -8.71
C THR A 216 -14.72 4.97 -10.16
N LEU A 217 -13.87 4.56 -11.09
CA LEU A 217 -14.22 4.49 -12.52
C LEU A 217 -15.43 3.57 -12.78
N GLN A 218 -15.61 2.55 -11.94
CA GLN A 218 -16.69 1.57 -12.00
C GLN A 218 -17.97 2.06 -11.27
N GLY A 219 -17.93 3.24 -10.65
CA GLY A 219 -19.07 3.84 -9.97
C GLY A 219 -18.96 3.78 -8.44
N LYS A 220 -20.05 3.42 -7.77
CA LYS A 220 -20.06 3.25 -6.32
C LYS A 220 -19.33 1.95 -5.96
N LEU A 221 -18.65 1.95 -4.82
CA LEU A 221 -17.98 0.75 -4.33
C LEU A 221 -19.00 -0.30 -3.87
N GLU A 222 -18.81 -1.55 -4.30
CA GLU A 222 -19.54 -2.71 -3.78
C GLU A 222 -18.92 -3.18 -2.45
N VAL A 223 -19.39 -2.62 -1.34
CA VAL A 223 -18.83 -2.86 0.02
C VAL A 223 -18.91 -4.33 0.41
N GLU A 224 -20.00 -5.02 0.07
CA GLU A 224 -20.13 -6.46 0.35
C GLU A 224 -19.09 -7.30 -0.41
N PHE A 225 -18.78 -6.93 -1.66
CA PHE A 225 -17.75 -7.62 -2.42
C PHE A 225 -16.37 -7.38 -1.83
N MET A 226 -16.06 -6.13 -1.45
CA MET A 226 -14.80 -5.79 -0.79
C MET A 226 -14.57 -6.62 0.47
N GLU A 227 -15.61 -6.75 1.31
CA GLU A 227 -15.50 -7.52 2.55
C GLU A 227 -15.38 -9.03 2.30
N LYS A 228 -16.14 -9.58 1.35
CA LYS A 228 -16.00 -10.98 0.92
C LYS A 228 -14.59 -11.26 0.39
N LEU A 229 -14.04 -10.36 -0.42
CA LEU A 229 -12.69 -10.47 -0.96
C LEU A 229 -11.62 -10.35 0.15
N ARG A 230 -11.78 -9.42 1.10
CA ARG A 230 -10.88 -9.27 2.25
C ARG A 230 -10.79 -10.55 3.06
N LEU A 231 -11.95 -11.14 3.40
CA LEU A 231 -12.01 -12.39 4.16
C LEU A 231 -11.38 -13.55 3.38
N ALA A 232 -11.78 -13.75 2.12
CA ALA A 232 -11.28 -14.86 1.32
C ALA A 232 -9.78 -14.75 1.04
N TYR A 233 -9.27 -13.55 0.76
CA TYR A 233 -7.83 -13.34 0.56
C TYR A 233 -7.05 -13.50 1.88
N GLY A 234 -7.63 -13.07 3.00
CA GLY A 234 -7.06 -13.31 4.32
C GLY A 234 -6.95 -14.81 4.65
N GLU A 235 -7.96 -15.61 4.30
CA GLU A 235 -7.93 -17.08 4.44
C GLU A 235 -6.85 -17.71 3.55
N LYS A 236 -6.71 -17.24 2.30
CA LYS A 236 -5.61 -17.67 1.42
C LYS A 236 -4.25 -17.41 2.06
N ILE A 237 -4.01 -16.19 2.55
CA ILE A 237 -2.78 -15.80 3.24
C ILE A 237 -2.53 -16.66 4.49
N ALA A 238 -3.58 -16.91 5.28
CA ALA A 238 -3.47 -17.76 6.47
C ALA A 238 -3.04 -19.20 6.12
N GLY A 239 -3.45 -19.70 4.95
CA GLY A 239 -3.12 -21.03 4.44
C GLY A 239 -1.72 -21.23 3.85
N TYR A 240 -0.93 -20.17 3.61
CA TYR A 240 0.47 -20.28 3.13
C TYR A 240 1.41 -20.90 4.17
#